data_AF-A0A090X5S6-F1
#
_entry.id   AF-A0A090X5S6-F1
#
_cell.length_a   1.000
_cell.length_b   1.000
_cell.length_c   1.000
_cell.angle_alpha   90.00
_cell.angle_beta   90.00
_cell.angle_gamma   90.00
#
_symmetry.space_group_name_H-M   'P 1'
#
loop_
_entity.id
_entity.type
_entity.pdbx_description
1 polymer ?
#
loop_
_entity_poly.entity_id
_entity_poly.type
_entity_poly.pdbx_seq_one_letter_code
_entity_poly.pdbx_strand_id
1 'polypeptide(L)'
;MRNRGGVELTLSGKIIKREKFNWKSTLTWSKNWNKVLKLADGVDGQQEIGSGGNATLLAKIGGTTTAIYGFGFVRSPEGAIVYDNAGLPAYPDEIQYIGDASQIGKLV
;
A
#
# COMPACT_ATOMS: atom_id res chain seq x y z
N MET A 1 -4.28 11.83 -11.93
CA MET A 1 -3.52 11.44 -10.70
C MET A 1 -2.42 12.46 -10.42
N ARG A 2 -1.96 12.63 -9.17
CA ARG A 2 -0.77 13.46 -8.85
C ARG A 2 0.17 12.73 -7.89
N ASN A 3 1.42 12.54 -8.30
CA ASN A 3 2.49 12.23 -7.37
C ASN A 3 2.80 13.52 -6.57
N ARG A 4 2.65 13.50 -5.24
CA ARG A 4 2.89 14.66 -4.38
C ARG A 4 4.38 14.90 -4.11
N GLY A 5 5.25 13.99 -4.58
CA GLY A 5 6.68 14.04 -4.40
C GLY A 5 7.19 12.81 -3.65
N GLY A 6 8.49 12.77 -3.43
CA GLY A 6 9.17 11.71 -2.71
C GLY A 6 10.51 12.20 -2.19
N VAL A 7 11.10 11.46 -1.26
CA VAL A 7 12.47 11.69 -0.79
C VAL A 7 13.28 10.47 -1.12
N GLU A 8 14.47 10.68 -1.70
CA GLU A 8 15.46 9.66 -1.96
C GLU A 8 16.79 10.10 -1.35
N LEU A 9 17.43 9.20 -0.62
CA LEU A 9 18.69 9.45 0.09
C LEU A 9 19.64 8.28 -0.20
N THR A 10 20.85 8.59 -0.63
CA THR A 10 21.91 7.59 -0.78
C THR A 10 23.13 8.01 0.02
N LEU A 11 23.58 7.13 0.91
CA LEU A 11 24.80 7.28 1.68
C LEU A 11 25.81 6.22 1.23
N SER A 12 27.03 6.64 0.88
CA SER A 12 28.09 5.72 0.47
C SER A 12 29.39 6.07 1.16
N GLY A 13 30.07 5.06 1.71
CA GLY A 13 31.29 5.28 2.48
C GLY A 13 32.22 4.07 2.52
N LYS A 14 33.52 4.35 2.64
CA LYS A 14 34.53 3.35 3.03
C LYS A 14 34.52 3.31 4.55
N ILE A 15 33.84 2.32 5.12
CA ILE A 15 33.63 2.21 6.57
C ILE A 15 34.92 1.75 7.24
N ILE A 16 35.63 0.80 6.63
CA ILE A 16 36.92 0.29 7.12
C ILE A 16 37.92 0.27 5.96
N LYS A 17 39.10 0.84 6.17
CA LYS A 17 40.22 0.78 5.22
C LYS A 17 41.48 0.31 5.94
N ARG A 18 41.89 -0.94 5.73
CA ARG A 18 43.12 -1.55 6.25
C ARG A 18 43.81 -2.32 5.12
N GLU A 19 45.10 -2.63 5.26
CA GLU A 19 45.86 -3.32 4.21
C GLU A 19 45.25 -4.66 3.78
N LYS A 20 44.81 -5.47 4.74
CA LYS A 20 44.24 -6.81 4.50
C LYS A 20 42.71 -6.85 4.45
N PHE A 21 42.03 -5.75 4.77
CA PHE A 21 40.57 -5.70 4.80
C PHE A 21 40.05 -4.31 4.50
N ASN A 22 39.17 -4.24 3.51
CA ASN A 22 38.53 -3.00 3.09
C ASN A 22 37.02 -3.25 2.96
N TRP A 23 36.23 -2.43 3.64
CA TRP A 23 34.77 -2.50 3.59
C TRP A 23 34.20 -1.18 3.11
N LYS A 24 33.45 -1.26 2.03
CA LYS A 24 32.65 -0.16 1.49
C LYS A 24 31.18 -0.57 1.56
N SER A 25 30.35 0.35 2.03
CA SER A 25 28.90 0.18 2.08
C SER A 25 28.20 1.30 1.35
N THR A 26 27.07 0.96 0.76
CA THR A 26 26.10 1.90 0.22
C THR A 26 24.76 1.59 0.85
N LEU A 27 24.05 2.63 1.28
CA LEU A 27 22.71 2.58 1.83
C LEU A 27 21.83 3.52 1.01
N THR A 28 20.71 3.03 0.51
CA THR A 28 19.73 3.81 -0.24
C THR A 28 18.38 3.74 0.45
N TRP A 29 17.80 4.90 0.74
CA TRP A 29 16.46 5.03 1.28
C TRP A 29 15.57 5.82 0.33
N SER A 30 14.32 5.39 0.15
CA SER A 30 13.33 6.12 -0.64
C SER A 30 11.94 6.10 -0.01
N LYS A 31 11.16 7.15 -0.25
CA LYS A 31 9.76 7.25 0.14
C LYS A 31 8.97 8.02 -0.91
N ASN A 32 7.78 7.53 -1.25
CA ASN A 32 6.88 8.16 -2.21
C ASN A 32 5.53 8.52 -1.56
N TRP A 33 4.99 9.69 -1.90
CA TRP A 33 3.64 10.08 -1.55
C TRP A 33 2.82 10.33 -2.81
N ASN A 34 1.86 9.46 -3.12
CA ASN A 34 0.95 9.65 -4.25
C ASN A 34 -0.49 9.93 -3.77
N LYS A 35 -1.29 10.60 -4.61
CA LYS A 35 -2.71 10.85 -4.35
C LYS A 35 -3.52 10.94 -5.65
N VAL A 36 -4.67 10.29 -5.69
CA VAL A 36 -5.67 10.47 -6.74
C VAL A 36 -6.41 11.79 -6.47
N LEU A 37 -6.23 12.77 -7.36
CA LEU A 37 -6.85 14.10 -7.22
C LEU A 37 -8.17 14.23 -7.98
N LYS A 38 -8.23 13.63 -9.16
CA LYS A 38 -9.36 13.67 -10.09
C LYS A 38 -9.32 12.40 -10.94
N LEU A 39 -10.50 11.98 -11.37
CA LEU A 39 -10.73 10.93 -12.36
C LEU A 39 -11.24 11.57 -13.65
N ALA A 40 -11.40 10.76 -14.71
CA ALA A 40 -11.96 11.24 -15.96
C ALA A 40 -13.40 11.72 -15.77
N ASP A 41 -13.85 12.64 -16.63
CA ASP A 41 -15.22 13.13 -16.60
C ASP A 41 -16.20 11.98 -16.84
N GLY A 42 -17.26 11.90 -16.02
CA GLY A 42 -18.21 10.78 -16.01
C GLY A 42 -17.82 9.58 -15.15
N VAL A 43 -16.68 9.64 -14.45
CA VAL A 43 -16.29 8.62 -13.46
C VAL A 43 -16.60 9.10 -12.03
N ASP A 44 -17.57 8.46 -11.39
CA ASP A 44 -18.03 8.82 -10.05
C ASP A 44 -17.07 8.35 -8.95
N GLY A 45 -16.05 9.17 -8.69
CA GLY A 45 -15.23 9.13 -7.47
C GLY A 45 -14.29 7.95 -7.32
N GLN A 46 -14.48 6.87 -8.08
CA GLN A 46 -13.64 5.67 -8.07
C GLN A 46 -13.51 5.01 -9.45
N GLN A 47 -12.34 4.44 -9.72
CA GLN A 47 -12.03 3.69 -10.92
C GLN A 47 -11.34 2.38 -10.52
N GLU A 48 -11.81 1.25 -11.03
CA GLU A 48 -11.08 -0.01 -10.92
C GLU A 48 -9.87 -0.01 -11.84
N ILE A 49 -8.70 -0.32 -11.26
CA ILE A 49 -7.43 -0.48 -11.98
C ILE A 49 -7.22 -1.95 -12.34
N GLY A 50 -7.64 -2.86 -11.45
CA GLY A 50 -7.61 -4.29 -11.68
C GLY A 50 -8.00 -5.07 -10.44
N SER A 51 -8.32 -6.35 -10.62
CA SER A 51 -8.80 -7.24 -9.56
C SER A 51 -8.14 -8.62 -9.65
N GLY A 52 -8.13 -9.32 -8.52
CA GLY A 52 -7.63 -10.69 -8.41
C GLY A 52 -8.12 -11.34 -7.12
N GLY A 53 -8.78 -12.49 -7.24
CA GLY A 53 -9.46 -13.12 -6.10
C GLY A 53 -10.46 -12.15 -5.45
N ASN A 54 -10.36 -11.97 -4.13
CA ASN A 54 -11.21 -11.04 -3.35
C ASN A 54 -10.61 -9.63 -3.19
N ALA A 55 -9.54 -9.29 -3.93
CA ALA A 55 -8.85 -8.02 -3.84
C ALA A 55 -8.99 -7.21 -5.13
N THR A 56 -9.21 -5.91 -4.99
CA THR A 56 -9.39 -4.96 -6.08
C THR A 56 -8.54 -3.73 -5.85
N LEU A 57 -7.73 -3.33 -6.85
CA LEU A 57 -7.04 -2.06 -6.87
C LEU A 57 -8.02 -0.97 -7.33
N LEU A 58 -8.37 -0.06 -6.44
CA LEU A 58 -9.27 1.06 -6.75
C LEU A 58 -8.57 2.40 -6.61
N ALA A 59 -8.55 3.17 -7.70
CA ALA A 59 -8.23 4.58 -7.64
C ALA A 59 -9.46 5.36 -7.15
N LYS A 60 -9.52 5.67 -5.86
CA LYS A 60 -10.53 6.57 -5.28
C LYS A 60 -9.98 7.97 -5.10
N ILE A 61 -10.75 9.00 -5.48
CA ILE A 61 -10.37 10.39 -5.20
C ILE A 61 -10.09 10.55 -3.71
N GLY A 62 -8.94 11.12 -3.37
CA GLY A 62 -8.51 11.21 -1.97
C GLY A 62 -7.53 10.12 -1.53
N GLY A 63 -7.60 8.93 -2.15
CA GLY A 63 -6.74 7.78 -1.88
C GLY A 63 -5.44 7.77 -2.69
N THR A 64 -4.69 6.68 -2.57
CA THR A 64 -3.48 6.39 -3.34
C THR A 64 -3.81 5.61 -4.61
N THR A 65 -2.87 5.56 -5.56
CA THR A 65 -3.05 4.82 -6.83
C THR A 65 -2.88 3.32 -6.66
N THR A 66 -2.51 2.85 -5.48
CA THR A 66 -2.15 1.47 -5.15
C THR A 66 -2.98 0.92 -3.98
N ALA A 67 -4.05 1.63 -3.61
CA ALA A 67 -4.98 1.22 -2.58
C ALA A 67 -5.72 -0.06 -3.00
N ILE A 68 -5.69 -1.05 -2.12
CA ILE A 68 -6.33 -2.35 -2.28
C ILE A 68 -7.60 -2.37 -1.42
N TYR A 69 -8.69 -2.78 -2.04
CA TYR A 69 -9.99 -2.96 -1.44
C TYR A 69 -10.42 -4.42 -1.53
N GLY A 70 -11.14 -4.91 -0.54
CA GLY A 70 -11.68 -6.27 -0.56
C GLY A 70 -12.69 -6.51 0.54
N PHE A 71 -13.35 -7.67 0.49
CA PHE A 71 -14.25 -8.13 1.53
C PHE A 71 -13.40 -8.62 2.71
N GLY A 72 -13.16 -7.75 3.70
CA GLY A 72 -12.61 -8.19 4.98
C GLY A 72 -13.58 -9.13 5.71
N PHE A 73 -13.42 -9.27 7.02
CA PHE A 73 -14.38 -10.02 7.84
C PHE A 73 -15.18 -9.08 8.71
N VAL A 74 -16.46 -9.40 8.92
CA VAL A 74 -17.24 -8.76 9.98
C VAL A 74 -16.61 -9.14 11.32
N ARG A 75 -16.40 -8.14 12.18
CA ARG A 75 -15.81 -8.34 13.51
C ARG A 75 -16.75 -7.89 14.62
N SER A 76 -16.72 -8.59 15.75
CA SER A 76 -17.40 -8.18 16.98
C SER A 76 -16.75 -6.92 17.58
N PRO A 77 -17.39 -6.24 18.55
CA PRO A 77 -16.79 -5.10 19.24
C PRO A 77 -15.44 -5.42 19.91
N GLU A 78 -15.22 -6.68 20.30
CA GLU A 78 -13.98 -7.19 20.88
C GLU A 78 -12.94 -7.60 19.82
N GLY A 79 -13.30 -7.52 18.54
CA GLY A 79 -12.42 -7.75 17.39
C GLY A 79 -12.38 -9.19 16.88
N ALA A 80 -13.21 -10.09 17.40
CA ALA A 80 -13.31 -11.48 16.91
C ALA A 80 -14.03 -11.56 15.56
N ILE A 81 -13.66 -12.51 14.70
CA ILE A 81 -14.37 -12.76 13.44
C ILE A 81 -15.77 -13.30 13.76
N VAL A 82 -16.79 -12.72 13.13
CA VAL A 82 -18.17 -13.22 13.20
C VAL A 82 -18.33 -14.35 12.19
N TYR A 83 -18.99 -15.44 12.61
CA TYR A 83 -19.28 -16.60 11.77
C TYR A 83 -20.80 -16.74 11.58
N ASP A 84 -21.20 -17.23 10.41
CA ASP A 84 -22.59 -17.54 10.11
C ASP A 84 -23.02 -18.90 10.70
N ASN A 85 -24.29 -19.26 10.49
CA ASN A 85 -24.85 -20.52 11.00
C ASN A 85 -24.21 -21.78 10.38
N ALA A 86 -23.49 -21.66 9.27
CA ALA A 86 -22.74 -22.74 8.64
C ALA A 86 -21.28 -22.82 9.13
N GLY A 87 -20.85 -21.90 10.01
CA GLY A 87 -19.49 -21.81 10.52
C GLY A 87 -18.51 -21.14 9.57
N LEU A 88 -18.99 -20.43 8.55
CA LEU A 88 -18.15 -19.64 7.64
C LEU A 88 -18.01 -18.20 8.16
N PRO A 89 -16.87 -17.52 7.93
CA PRO A 89 -16.74 -16.11 8.26
C PRO A 89 -17.80 -15.25 7.55
N ALA A 90 -18.41 -14.34 8.28
CA ALA A 90 -19.30 -13.34 7.72
C ALA A 90 -18.49 -12.24 7.00
N TYR A 91 -18.97 -11.83 5.83
CA TYR A 91 -18.39 -10.77 5.01
C TYR A 91 -19.30 -9.55 4.99
N PRO A 92 -18.74 -8.32 4.91
CA PRO A 92 -19.54 -7.12 4.70
C PRO A 92 -20.11 -7.08 3.27
N ASP A 93 -21.21 -6.34 3.07
CA ASP A 93 -21.82 -6.16 1.74
C ASP A 93 -20.96 -5.33 0.77
N GLU A 94 -20.10 -4.47 1.32
CA GLU A 94 -19.20 -3.60 0.56
C GLU A 94 -17.74 -3.94 0.82
N ILE A 95 -16.93 -3.82 -0.24
CA ILE A 95 -15.47 -3.89 -0.14
C ILE A 95 -14.92 -2.72 0.66
N GLN A 96 -13.97 -3.01 1.54
CA GLN A 96 -13.34 -2.05 2.43
C GLN A 96 -11.88 -1.85 2.05
N TYR A 97 -11.30 -0.72 2.46
CA TYR A 97 -9.86 -0.53 2.33
C TYR A 97 -9.13 -1.55 3.22
N ILE A 98 -8.32 -2.41 2.61
CA ILE A 98 -7.59 -3.48 3.32
C ILE A 98 -6.07 -3.31 3.27
N GLY A 99 -5.57 -2.37 2.48
CA GLY A 99 -4.15 -2.07 2.43
C GLY A 99 -3.78 -1.21 1.23
N ASP A 100 -2.49 -0.95 1.10
CA ASP A 100 -1.94 -0.15 0.02
C ASP A 100 -0.53 -0.66 -0.30
N ALA A 101 -0.26 -0.87 -1.59
CA ALA A 101 1.05 -1.29 -2.08
C ALA A 101 2.05 -0.12 -2.23
N SER A 102 1.66 1.11 -1.88
CA SER A 102 2.56 2.25 -1.89
C SER A 102 3.71 2.05 -0.90
N GLN A 103 4.92 2.41 -1.31
CA GLN A 103 6.09 2.28 -0.44
C GLN A 103 6.04 3.33 0.66
N ILE A 104 5.80 2.88 1.89
CA ILE A 104 5.80 3.70 3.10
C ILE A 104 7.23 4.18 3.43
N GLY A 105 8.23 3.41 2.96
CA GLY A 105 9.66 3.69 2.90
C GLY A 105 10.43 2.41 2.53
N LYS A 106 11.43 2.49 1.66
CA LYS A 106 12.29 1.35 1.26
C LYS A 106 13.74 1.66 1.62
N LEU A 107 14.44 0.71 2.24
CA LEU A 107 15.87 0.78 2.53
C LEU A 107 16.57 -0.40 1.82
N VAL A 108 17.65 -0.13 1.08
CA VAL A 108 18.46 -1.13 0.35
C VAL A 108 19.94 -0.84 0.55
#